data_AF-A0A9E4FL77-F1
#
_entry.id   AF-A0A9E4FL77-F1
#
_cell.length_a   1.000
_cell.length_b   1.000
_cell.length_c   1.000
_cell.angle_alpha   90.00
_cell.angle_beta   90.00
_cell.angle_gamma   90.00
#
_symmetry.space_group_name_H-M   'P 1'
#
loop_
_entity.id
_entity.type
_entity.pdbx_description
1 polymer ?
#
loop_
_entity_poly.entity_id
_entity_poly.type
_entity_poly.pdbx_seq_one_letter_code
_entity_poly.pdbx_strand_id
1 'polypeptide(L)'
;EAIPVYPHRPVESPVLSPRDEVRPPDPMGEVYGALVLGTGDYVRKAGFKKVIIGLSGGIDSSLTACVAVDALGKENVLGVAMPSRYSSEGSIADARVLSENLGMDLWVVPIEPAHGAFLDMLEPHFQGTEPNIAEENVQARIRGNIIMSISNKFGWLVLTTGNKSEMAMGYATLYGDMAGGFSVIKDVPKTLVYQLSRWRNEHGQPGKVIPQAILDNPRSAELKPNQMEQDTLPPYDVLDRIIKAYVEEDHSFHEIVALGLDPQEVRQVITAVDRNEYKRRQAAPGIKITPRAFGKDRRLPIVNRYRQF
;
A
#
# COMPACT_ATOMS: atom_id res chain seq x y z
N GLU A 1 49.24 -46.68 -37.06
CA GLU A 1 49.78 -45.49 -36.36
C GLU A 1 48.95 -45.24 -35.11
N ALA A 2 49.61 -45.04 -33.96
CA ALA A 2 48.92 -44.80 -32.70
C ALA A 2 48.62 -43.29 -32.53
N ILE A 3 47.39 -42.95 -32.14
CA ILE A 3 46.96 -41.57 -31.88
C ILE A 3 47.64 -41.07 -30.60
N PRO A 4 48.26 -39.88 -30.58
CA PRO A 4 48.91 -39.38 -29.38
C PRO A 4 47.87 -38.99 -28.33
N VAL A 5 47.95 -39.59 -27.15
CA VAL A 5 47.16 -39.20 -25.99
C VAL A 5 47.88 -38.06 -25.29
N TYR A 6 47.29 -36.87 -25.31
CA TYR A 6 47.83 -35.75 -24.54
C TYR A 6 47.52 -35.95 -23.04
N PRO A 7 48.50 -35.73 -22.14
CA PRO A 7 48.26 -35.86 -20.71
C PRO A 7 47.22 -34.83 -20.25
N HIS A 8 46.26 -35.29 -19.45
CA HIS A 8 45.27 -34.44 -18.82
C HIS A 8 46.00 -33.39 -17.96
N ARG A 9 46.00 -32.12 -18.38
CA ARG A 9 46.44 -31.05 -17.48
C ARG A 9 45.41 -30.94 -16.36
N PRO A 10 45.80 -31.02 -15.08
CA PRO A 10 44.91 -30.66 -14.00
C PRO A 10 44.60 -29.17 -14.18
N VAL A 11 43.35 -28.86 -14.51
CA VAL A 11 42.86 -27.48 -14.42
C VAL A 11 42.64 -27.24 -12.94
N GLU A 12 43.42 -26.34 -12.34
CA GLU A 12 43.15 -25.91 -10.96
C GLU A 12 41.70 -25.39 -10.91
N SER A 13 40.90 -25.97 -10.02
CA SER A 13 39.55 -25.47 -9.78
C SER A 13 39.63 -23.98 -9.42
N PRO A 14 38.77 -23.12 -10.00
CA PRO A 14 38.78 -21.70 -9.64
C PRO A 14 38.64 -21.56 -8.13
N VAL A 15 39.61 -20.89 -7.51
CA VAL A 15 39.58 -20.57 -6.09
C VAL A 15 38.44 -19.57 -5.91
N LEU A 16 37.33 -20.04 -5.32
CA LEU A 16 36.27 -19.13 -4.90
C LEU A 16 36.83 -18.26 -3.79
N SER A 17 36.83 -16.94 -4.01
CA SER A 17 37.08 -15.97 -2.96
C SER A 17 36.20 -16.33 -1.76
N PRO A 18 36.69 -16.21 -0.51
CA PRO A 18 35.82 -16.27 0.66
C PRO A 18 34.64 -15.34 0.41
N ARG A 19 33.42 -15.88 0.47
CA ARG A 19 32.24 -15.01 0.41
C ARG A 19 32.36 -14.06 1.57
N ASP A 20 32.23 -12.76 1.31
CA ASP A 20 32.06 -11.78 2.37
C ASP A 20 30.97 -12.29 3.32
N GLU A 21 31.19 -12.14 4.62
CA GLU A 21 30.24 -12.57 5.63
C GLU A 21 29.01 -11.65 5.54
N VAL A 22 28.05 -12.04 4.70
CA VAL A 22 26.80 -11.30 4.53
C VAL A 22 25.99 -11.49 5.80
N ARG A 23 26.04 -10.50 6.69
CA ARG A 23 25.12 -10.45 7.82
C ARG A 23 23.72 -10.25 7.27
N PRO A 24 22.75 -11.12 7.62
CA PRO A 24 21.38 -10.89 7.20
C PRO A 24 20.91 -9.56 7.80
N PRO A 25 20.07 -8.80 7.07
CA PRO A 25 19.45 -7.62 7.64
C PRO A 25 18.63 -8.00 8.88
N ASP A 26 18.38 -7.03 9.76
CA ASP A 26 17.38 -7.22 10.80
C ASP A 26 15.99 -7.46 10.17
N PRO A 27 15.00 -8.01 10.91
CA PRO A 27 13.71 -8.36 10.34
C PRO A 27 12.98 -7.21 9.62
N MET A 28 13.11 -5.97 10.09
CA MET A 28 12.50 -4.81 9.42
C MET A 28 13.28 -4.44 8.16
N GLY A 29 14.61 -4.50 8.23
CA GLY A 29 15.49 -4.32 7.07
C GLY A 29 15.26 -5.35 5.97
N GLU A 30 14.94 -6.60 6.33
CA GLU A 30 14.58 -7.64 5.36
C GLU A 30 13.29 -7.27 4.61
N VAL A 31 12.23 -6.92 5.34
CA VAL A 31 10.94 -6.54 4.75
C VAL A 31 11.10 -5.27 3.92
N TYR A 32 11.73 -4.22 4.46
CA TYR A 32 11.95 -2.96 3.74
C TYR A 32 12.78 -3.18 2.47
N GLY A 33 13.85 -3.96 2.57
CA GLY A 33 14.69 -4.33 1.43
C GLY A 33 13.90 -5.08 0.35
N ALA A 34 13.00 -5.99 0.73
CA ALA A 34 12.12 -6.68 -0.20
C ALA A 34 11.14 -5.71 -0.91
N LEU A 35 10.61 -4.72 -0.20
CA LEU A 35 9.74 -3.69 -0.78
C LEU A 35 10.50 -2.81 -1.79
N VAL A 36 11.72 -2.37 -1.43
CA VAL A 36 12.59 -1.56 -2.30
C VAL A 36 12.99 -2.35 -3.55
N LEU A 37 13.51 -3.57 -3.36
CA LEU A 37 13.92 -4.44 -4.47
C LEU A 37 12.74 -4.74 -5.40
N GLY A 38 11.60 -5.16 -4.85
CA GLY A 38 10.43 -5.51 -5.63
C GLY A 38 9.85 -4.33 -6.41
N THR A 39 9.83 -3.13 -5.81
CA THR A 39 9.38 -1.91 -6.48
C THR A 39 10.33 -1.54 -7.62
N GLY A 40 11.63 -1.50 -7.35
CA GLY A 40 12.64 -1.16 -8.34
C GLY A 40 12.66 -2.14 -9.52
N ASP A 41 12.55 -3.44 -9.25
CA ASP A 41 12.51 -4.47 -10.27
C ASP A 41 11.23 -4.41 -11.10
N TYR A 42 10.07 -4.26 -10.48
CA TYR A 42 8.80 -4.20 -11.21
C TYR A 42 8.78 -3.02 -12.18
N VAL A 43 9.15 -1.83 -11.71
CA VAL A 43 9.21 -0.61 -12.51
C VAL A 43 10.14 -0.78 -13.71
N ARG A 44 11.40 -1.19 -13.47
CA ARG A 44 12.41 -1.32 -14.54
C ARG A 44 12.09 -2.43 -15.52
N LYS A 45 11.69 -3.62 -15.04
CA LYS A 45 11.37 -4.78 -15.91
C LYS A 45 10.10 -4.57 -16.72
N ALA A 46 9.15 -3.77 -16.22
CA ALA A 46 7.97 -3.35 -16.98
C ALA A 46 8.25 -2.18 -17.95
N GLY A 47 9.49 -1.67 -18.00
CA GLY A 47 9.90 -0.61 -18.94
C GLY A 47 9.61 0.82 -18.48
N PHE A 48 9.12 1.00 -17.24
CA PHE A 48 8.92 2.31 -16.65
C PHE A 48 10.22 2.88 -16.10
N LYS A 49 10.30 4.21 -16.08
CA LYS A 49 11.45 4.96 -15.51
C LYS A 49 11.07 5.84 -14.33
N LYS A 50 9.82 6.32 -14.31
CA LYS A 50 9.30 7.21 -13.28
C LYS A 50 7.98 6.69 -12.73
N VAL A 51 7.70 7.08 -11.50
CA VAL A 51 6.48 6.73 -10.77
C VAL A 51 5.74 7.95 -10.25
N ILE A 52 4.43 7.79 -10.04
CA ILE A 52 3.57 8.79 -9.42
C ILE A 52 2.90 8.18 -8.20
N ILE A 53 2.81 8.94 -7.12
CA ILE A 53 2.21 8.52 -5.85
C ILE A 53 1.23 9.59 -5.39
N GLY A 54 0.00 9.19 -5.04
CA GLY A 54 -0.94 10.08 -4.36
C GLY A 54 -0.49 10.27 -2.91
N LEU A 55 -0.15 11.50 -2.51
CA LEU A 55 0.25 11.80 -1.13
C LEU A 55 -0.93 12.37 -0.36
N SER A 56 -1.42 11.59 0.60
CA SER A 56 -2.53 11.97 1.47
C SER A 56 -2.10 12.72 2.73
N GLY A 57 -0.80 12.77 3.03
CA GLY A 57 -0.30 13.18 4.35
C GLY A 57 -0.40 12.07 5.41
N GLY A 58 -0.90 10.89 5.03
CA GLY A 58 -0.95 9.70 5.89
C GLY A 58 0.30 8.82 5.81
N ILE A 59 0.39 7.85 6.72
CA ILE A 59 1.56 7.00 6.88
C ILE A 59 1.80 6.06 5.68
N ASP A 60 0.75 5.52 5.08
CA ASP A 60 0.87 4.52 4.01
C ASP A 60 1.46 5.11 2.72
N SER A 61 0.99 6.30 2.33
CA SER A 61 1.55 7.03 1.20
C SER A 61 2.97 7.53 1.48
N SER A 62 3.27 7.87 2.74
CA SER A 62 4.61 8.28 3.17
C SER A 62 5.63 7.14 3.09
N LEU A 63 5.28 5.95 3.60
CA LEU A 63 6.14 4.76 3.48
C LEU A 63 6.33 4.37 2.02
N THR A 64 5.26 4.41 1.22
CA THR A 64 5.32 4.11 -0.22
C THR A 64 6.27 5.07 -0.94
N ALA A 65 6.23 6.37 -0.62
CA ALA A 65 7.15 7.36 -1.16
C ALA A 65 8.61 7.09 -0.79
N CYS A 66 8.87 6.74 0.49
CA CYS A 66 10.23 6.38 0.92
C CYS A 66 10.76 5.17 0.13
N VAL A 67 9.96 4.10 0.02
CA VAL A 67 10.34 2.90 -0.75
C VAL A 67 10.60 3.24 -2.21
N ALA A 68 9.75 4.08 -2.83
CA ALA A 68 9.92 4.47 -4.23
C ALA A 68 11.19 5.29 -4.47
N VAL A 69 11.50 6.25 -3.58
CA VAL A 69 12.71 7.08 -3.66
C VAL A 69 13.95 6.22 -3.48
N ASP A 70 13.97 5.33 -2.48
CA ASP A 70 15.09 4.43 -2.23
C ASP A 70 15.27 3.42 -3.39
N ALA A 71 14.18 3.02 -4.05
CA ALA A 71 14.22 2.08 -5.17
C ALA A 71 14.66 2.72 -6.49
N LEU A 72 14.29 3.98 -6.76
CA LEU A 72 14.34 4.59 -8.09
C LEU A 72 15.15 5.89 -8.17
N GLY A 73 15.48 6.50 -7.03
CA GLY A 73 16.03 7.86 -6.99
C GLY A 73 14.93 8.92 -6.99
N LYS A 74 15.14 9.99 -6.23
CA LYS A 74 14.16 11.07 -5.99
C LYS A 74 13.68 11.78 -7.27
N GLU A 75 14.55 11.89 -8.27
CA GLU A 75 14.25 12.49 -9.57
C GLU A 75 13.25 11.68 -10.42
N ASN A 76 13.03 10.42 -10.05
CA ASN A 76 12.12 9.49 -10.71
C ASN A 76 10.79 9.29 -9.97
N VAL A 77 10.56 10.05 -8.90
CA VAL A 77 9.34 9.98 -8.08
C VAL A 77 8.64 11.33 -8.10
N LEU A 78 7.35 11.32 -8.44
CA LEU A 78 6.46 12.48 -8.29
C LEU A 78 5.39 12.19 -7.23
N GLY A 79 5.36 13.02 -6.19
CA GLY A 79 4.22 13.11 -5.28
C GLY A 79 3.11 13.98 -5.85
N VAL A 80 1.86 13.60 -5.64
CA VAL A 80 0.68 14.40 -6.01
C VAL A 80 -0.28 14.49 -4.83
N ALA A 81 -0.38 15.67 -4.23
CA ALA A 81 -1.38 15.97 -3.20
C ALA A 81 -2.67 16.47 -3.87
N MET A 82 -3.80 15.86 -3.49
CA MET A 82 -5.10 16.13 -4.13
C MET A 82 -6.17 16.52 -3.10
N PRO A 83 -6.05 17.72 -2.50
CA PRO A 83 -6.92 18.13 -1.41
C PRO A 83 -8.36 18.37 -1.89
N SER A 84 -9.32 18.06 -1.01
CA SER A 84 -10.72 18.43 -1.16
C SER A 84 -11.08 19.51 -0.14
N ARG A 85 -12.34 19.99 -0.17
CA ARG A 85 -12.90 20.88 0.85
C ARG A 85 -12.87 20.33 2.28
N TYR A 86 -12.63 19.02 2.46
CA TYR A 86 -12.55 18.36 3.77
C TYR A 86 -11.10 18.10 4.21
N SER A 87 -10.12 18.30 3.33
CA SER A 87 -8.72 18.05 3.64
C SER A 87 -8.21 19.06 4.68
N SER A 88 -7.53 18.56 5.72
CA SER A 88 -6.93 19.44 6.71
C SER A 88 -5.70 20.16 6.15
N GLU A 89 -5.45 21.39 6.60
CA GLU A 89 -4.21 22.12 6.24
C GLU A 89 -2.96 21.31 6.62
N GLY A 90 -3.06 20.56 7.73
CA GLY A 90 -2.00 19.65 8.19
C GLY A 90 -1.64 18.57 7.17
N SER A 91 -2.62 17.92 6.53
CA SER A 91 -2.36 16.85 5.55
C SER A 91 -1.51 17.34 4.35
N ILE A 92 -1.78 18.55 3.85
CA ILE A 92 -1.01 19.15 2.75
C ILE A 92 0.39 19.56 3.22
N ALA A 93 0.49 20.16 4.41
CA ALA A 93 1.77 20.53 4.99
C ALA A 93 2.67 19.31 5.21
N ASP A 94 2.12 18.23 5.77
CA ASP A 94 2.81 16.97 6.01
C ASP A 94 3.34 16.36 4.69
N ALA A 95 2.53 16.37 3.61
CA ALA A 95 2.96 15.93 2.30
C ALA A 95 4.09 16.79 1.69
N ARG A 96 4.06 18.12 1.91
CA ARG A 96 5.12 19.03 1.48
C ARG A 96 6.43 18.74 2.20
N VAL A 97 6.40 18.67 3.53
CA VAL A 97 7.59 18.41 4.34
C VAL A 97 8.20 17.04 3.99
N LEU A 98 7.39 15.99 3.83
CA LEU A 98 7.87 14.69 3.37
C LEU A 98 8.58 14.79 2.01
N SER A 99 7.97 15.49 1.04
CA SER A 99 8.53 15.63 -0.31
C SER A 99 9.85 16.39 -0.31
N GLU A 100 9.93 17.46 0.49
CA GLU A 100 11.17 18.24 0.71
C GLU A 100 12.26 17.39 1.35
N ASN A 101 11.94 16.62 2.40
CA ASN A 101 12.89 15.74 3.09
C ASN A 101 13.46 14.65 2.18
N LEU A 102 12.61 14.09 1.30
CA LEU A 102 13.02 13.10 0.30
C LEU A 102 13.69 13.75 -0.93
N GLY A 103 13.52 15.05 -1.11
CA GLY A 103 13.98 15.81 -2.29
C GLY A 103 13.28 15.39 -3.58
N MET A 104 12.03 14.95 -3.50
CA MET A 104 11.19 14.59 -4.65
C MET A 104 10.23 15.73 -5.01
N ASP A 105 9.77 15.75 -6.27
CA ASP A 105 8.81 16.76 -6.72
C ASP A 105 7.42 16.50 -6.11
N LEU A 106 6.70 17.59 -5.82
CA LEU A 106 5.32 17.55 -5.35
C LEU A 106 4.43 18.47 -6.19
N TRP A 107 3.37 17.90 -6.76
CA TRP A 107 2.28 18.66 -7.35
C TRP A 107 1.10 18.74 -6.40
N VAL A 108 0.42 19.88 -6.40
CA VAL A 108 -0.84 20.06 -5.67
C VAL A 108 -1.95 20.32 -6.67
N VAL A 109 -2.91 19.39 -6.71
CA VAL A 109 -4.03 19.40 -7.67
C VAL A 109 -5.34 19.28 -6.88
N PRO A 110 -5.93 20.40 -6.42
CA PRO A 110 -7.19 20.38 -5.69
C PRO A 110 -8.32 19.74 -6.51
N ILE A 111 -9.13 18.89 -5.87
CA ILE A 111 -10.20 18.15 -6.56
C ILE A 111 -11.54 18.88 -6.59
N GLU A 112 -11.64 19.99 -5.87
CA GLU A 112 -12.88 20.72 -5.63
C GLU A 112 -13.65 21.08 -6.91
N PRO A 113 -13.03 21.59 -7.99
CA PRO A 113 -13.75 21.88 -9.23
C PRO A 113 -14.40 20.65 -9.87
N ALA A 114 -13.71 19.51 -9.86
CA ALA A 114 -14.25 18.26 -10.37
C ALA A 114 -15.32 17.70 -9.44
N HIS A 115 -15.13 17.81 -8.13
CA HIS A 115 -16.09 17.34 -7.14
C HIS A 115 -17.42 18.08 -7.25
N GLY A 116 -17.40 19.42 -7.32
CA GLY A 116 -18.61 20.22 -7.55
C GLY A 116 -19.34 19.81 -8.82
N ALA A 117 -18.62 19.67 -9.94
CA ALA A 117 -19.24 19.24 -11.20
C ALA A 117 -19.91 17.85 -11.11
N PHE A 118 -19.31 16.89 -10.40
CA PHE A 118 -19.93 15.58 -10.19
C PHE A 118 -21.18 15.65 -9.32
N LEU A 119 -21.20 16.50 -8.29
CA LEU A 119 -22.38 16.72 -7.46
C LEU A 119 -23.51 17.35 -8.28
N ASP A 120 -23.23 18.39 -9.05
CA ASP A 120 -24.21 19.07 -9.90
C ASP A 120 -24.80 18.12 -10.96
N MET A 121 -23.97 17.26 -11.57
CA MET A 121 -24.42 16.27 -12.55
C MET A 121 -25.39 15.24 -11.97
N LEU A 122 -25.24 14.89 -10.69
CA LEU A 122 -26.01 13.82 -10.04
C LEU A 122 -27.16 14.38 -9.18
N GLU A 123 -27.16 15.68 -8.87
CA GLU A 123 -28.16 16.33 -8.02
C GLU A 123 -29.60 15.97 -8.43
N PRO A 124 -30.03 16.07 -9.71
CA PRO A 124 -31.41 15.73 -10.10
C PRO A 124 -31.78 14.26 -9.84
N HIS A 125 -30.79 13.37 -9.81
CA HIS A 125 -30.97 11.95 -9.61
C HIS A 125 -30.91 11.53 -8.13
N PHE A 126 -30.29 12.34 -7.28
CA PHE A 126 -30.16 12.10 -5.83
C PHE A 126 -31.17 12.91 -5.00
N GLN A 127 -32.09 13.62 -5.64
CA GLN A 127 -33.13 14.40 -4.94
C GLN A 127 -33.94 13.54 -3.96
N GLY A 128 -34.14 14.06 -2.75
CA GLY A 128 -34.88 13.38 -1.68
C GLY A 128 -34.10 12.26 -0.99
N THR A 129 -32.80 12.13 -1.24
CA THR A 129 -31.89 11.22 -0.53
C THR A 129 -30.91 11.98 0.35
N GLU A 130 -30.42 11.32 1.40
CA GLU A 130 -29.36 11.85 2.26
C GLU A 130 -27.97 11.47 1.71
N PRO A 131 -26.97 12.36 1.79
CA PRO A 131 -25.59 12.04 1.43
C PRO A 131 -25.06 10.81 2.16
N ASN A 132 -24.32 9.97 1.45
CA ASN A 132 -23.78 8.72 1.97
C ASN A 132 -22.40 8.40 1.34
N ILE A 133 -22.04 7.12 1.29
CA ILE A 133 -20.77 6.66 0.74
C ILE A 133 -20.59 7.02 -0.75
N ALA A 134 -21.66 7.36 -1.47
CA ALA A 134 -21.59 7.74 -2.88
C ALA A 134 -20.78 9.04 -3.06
N GLU A 135 -21.12 10.08 -2.30
CA GLU A 135 -20.46 11.39 -2.28
C GLU A 135 -19.05 11.32 -1.69
N GLU A 136 -18.82 10.44 -0.71
CA GLU A 136 -17.46 10.18 -0.21
C GLU A 136 -16.59 9.54 -1.30
N ASN A 137 -17.09 8.47 -1.95
CA ASN A 137 -16.32 7.69 -2.92
C ASN A 137 -16.06 8.44 -4.24
N VAL A 138 -16.90 9.41 -4.63
CA VAL A 138 -16.64 10.18 -5.86
C VAL A 138 -15.34 10.97 -5.75
N GLN A 139 -15.01 11.50 -4.57
CA GLN A 139 -13.74 12.19 -4.31
C GLN A 139 -12.55 11.25 -4.54
N ALA A 140 -12.60 10.03 -4.03
CA ALA A 140 -11.55 9.04 -4.25
C ALA A 140 -11.40 8.69 -5.74
N ARG A 141 -12.50 8.53 -6.48
CA ARG A 141 -12.47 8.26 -7.94
C ARG A 141 -11.96 9.44 -8.75
N ILE A 142 -12.25 10.67 -8.36
CA ILE A 142 -11.67 11.87 -8.98
C ILE A 142 -10.15 11.86 -8.82
N ARG A 143 -9.64 11.54 -7.61
CA ARG A 143 -8.19 11.38 -7.37
C ARG A 143 -7.58 10.29 -8.25
N GLY A 144 -8.26 9.14 -8.35
CA GLY A 144 -7.88 8.05 -9.26
C GLY A 144 -7.81 8.52 -10.73
N ASN A 145 -8.80 9.27 -11.20
CA ASN A 145 -8.81 9.82 -12.55
C ASN A 145 -7.67 10.82 -12.79
N ILE A 146 -7.38 11.70 -11.83
CA ILE A 146 -6.27 12.66 -11.93
C ILE A 146 -4.94 11.93 -12.07
N ILE A 147 -4.62 11.00 -11.15
CA ILE A 147 -3.33 10.33 -11.15
C ILE A 147 -3.14 9.45 -12.39
N MET A 148 -4.21 8.78 -12.84
CA MET A 148 -4.21 8.01 -14.08
C MET A 148 -4.09 8.93 -15.31
N SER A 149 -4.71 10.11 -15.32
CA SER A 149 -4.55 11.07 -16.42
C SER A 149 -3.12 11.57 -16.55
N ILE A 150 -2.45 11.84 -15.42
CA ILE A 150 -1.02 12.20 -15.39
C ILE A 150 -0.18 11.01 -15.89
N SER A 151 -0.46 9.81 -15.41
CA SER A 151 0.21 8.57 -15.87
C SER A 151 0.07 8.38 -17.38
N ASN A 152 -1.13 8.50 -17.95
CA ASN A 152 -1.37 8.41 -19.38
C ASN A 152 -0.64 9.50 -20.18
N LYS A 153 -0.55 10.72 -19.64
CA LYS A 153 0.11 11.84 -20.31
C LYS A 153 1.63 11.66 -20.41
N PHE A 154 2.26 11.17 -19.34
CA PHE A 154 3.72 11.14 -19.23
C PHE A 154 4.33 9.73 -19.29
N GLY A 155 3.50 8.68 -19.31
CA GLY A 155 3.94 7.28 -19.32
C GLY A 155 4.57 6.83 -18.01
N TRP A 156 4.15 7.41 -16.87
CA TRP A 156 4.70 7.08 -15.55
C TRP A 156 3.83 6.05 -14.83
N LEU A 157 4.43 5.16 -14.04
CA LEU A 157 3.67 4.13 -13.33
C LEU A 157 3.03 4.70 -12.05
N VAL A 158 1.74 4.46 -11.84
CA VAL A 158 1.07 4.81 -10.58
C VAL A 158 1.32 3.73 -9.54
N LEU A 159 1.88 4.14 -8.38
CA LEU A 159 1.98 3.29 -7.20
C LEU A 159 0.81 3.56 -6.27
N THR A 160 0.05 2.52 -5.93
CA THR A 160 -1.05 2.62 -4.97
C THR A 160 -0.54 2.36 -3.56
N THR A 161 -1.19 2.94 -2.56
CA THR A 161 -0.71 2.98 -1.17
C THR A 161 -1.57 2.15 -0.22
N GLY A 162 -2.49 1.33 -0.71
CA GLY A 162 -3.35 0.50 0.15
C GLY A 162 -2.57 -0.62 0.85
N ASN A 163 -2.72 -0.73 2.18
CA ASN A 163 -2.06 -1.75 2.99
C ASN A 163 -2.90 -3.04 3.14
N LYS A 164 -2.33 -4.09 3.75
CA LYS A 164 -3.00 -5.39 3.89
C LYS A 164 -4.29 -5.31 4.71
N SER A 165 -4.29 -4.49 5.75
CA SER A 165 -5.41 -4.33 6.68
C SER A 165 -6.61 -3.66 6.01
N GLU A 166 -6.37 -2.61 5.23
CA GLU A 166 -7.37 -1.94 4.40
C GLU A 166 -7.94 -2.87 3.33
N MET A 167 -7.07 -3.62 2.64
CA MET A 167 -7.50 -4.58 1.61
C MET A 167 -8.30 -5.75 2.20
N ALA A 168 -7.98 -6.19 3.42
CA ALA A 168 -8.74 -7.20 4.15
C ALA A 168 -10.16 -6.70 4.42
N MET A 169 -10.28 -5.49 4.99
CA MET A 169 -11.56 -4.90 5.35
C MET A 169 -12.33 -4.33 4.16
N GLY A 170 -11.70 -4.26 2.99
CA GLY A 170 -12.23 -3.54 1.83
C GLY A 170 -12.43 -2.07 2.09
N TYR A 171 -11.65 -1.51 3.02
CA TYR A 171 -11.59 -0.08 3.35
C TYR A 171 -10.81 0.65 2.26
N ALA A 172 -11.41 0.65 1.07
CA ALA A 172 -10.82 1.09 -0.18
C ALA A 172 -11.93 1.37 -1.20
N THR A 173 -11.70 2.35 -2.04
CA THR A 173 -12.61 2.71 -3.13
C THR A 173 -12.14 2.09 -4.42
N LEU A 174 -12.97 1.21 -4.99
CA LEU A 174 -12.70 0.69 -6.34
C LEU A 174 -12.58 1.84 -7.33
N TYR A 175 -11.47 1.83 -8.06
CA TYR A 175 -11.09 2.85 -9.04
C TYR A 175 -10.84 4.24 -8.43
N GLY A 176 -10.75 4.33 -7.10
CA GLY A 176 -10.25 5.50 -6.38
C GLY A 176 -8.81 5.28 -5.95
N ASP A 177 -8.59 5.12 -4.64
CA ASP A 177 -7.27 4.80 -4.06
C ASP A 177 -6.66 3.49 -4.57
N MET A 178 -7.48 2.58 -5.11
CA MET A 178 -7.02 1.34 -5.76
C MET A 178 -6.54 1.54 -7.20
N ALA A 179 -6.72 2.71 -7.81
CA ALA A 179 -6.35 2.97 -9.19
C ALA A 179 -4.83 3.11 -9.33
N GLY A 180 -4.17 2.08 -9.85
CA GLY A 180 -2.76 2.15 -10.21
C GLY A 180 -2.23 0.84 -10.79
N GLY A 181 -0.93 0.82 -11.09
CA GLY A 181 -0.29 -0.31 -11.78
C GLY A 181 0.54 -1.22 -10.86
N PHE A 182 0.83 -0.77 -9.62
CA PHE A 182 1.55 -1.56 -8.63
C PHE A 182 1.23 -1.11 -7.20
N SER A 183 1.00 -2.05 -6.29
CA SER A 183 0.66 -1.80 -4.89
C SER A 183 1.84 -2.19 -3.99
N VAL A 184 2.66 -1.20 -3.61
CA VAL A 184 3.93 -1.43 -2.91
C VAL A 184 3.73 -2.16 -1.59
N ILE A 185 2.77 -1.68 -0.79
CA ILE A 185 2.54 -2.16 0.58
C ILE A 185 1.30 -3.06 0.71
N LYS A 186 0.85 -3.66 -0.39
CA LYS A 186 -0.38 -4.49 -0.45
C LYS A 186 -0.44 -5.61 0.59
N ASP A 187 0.70 -6.20 0.90
CA ASP A 187 0.82 -7.31 1.86
C ASP A 187 1.47 -6.89 3.19
N VAL A 188 1.55 -5.59 3.47
CA VAL A 188 2.09 -5.06 4.74
C VAL A 188 0.91 -4.71 5.66
N PRO A 189 0.76 -5.34 6.84
CA PRO A 189 -0.25 -4.93 7.84
C PRO A 189 -0.02 -3.50 8.34
N LYS A 190 -1.08 -2.77 8.73
CA LYS A 190 -0.98 -1.38 9.18
C LYS A 190 0.00 -1.22 10.36
N THR A 191 -0.02 -2.13 11.32
CA THR A 191 0.93 -2.13 12.43
C THR A 191 2.39 -2.20 11.95
N LEU A 192 2.66 -3.01 10.92
CA LEU A 192 3.98 -3.12 10.29
C LEU A 192 4.32 -1.89 9.45
N VAL A 193 3.36 -1.20 8.83
CA VAL A 193 3.58 0.09 8.15
C VAL A 193 4.19 1.11 9.12
N TYR A 194 3.65 1.23 10.34
CA TYR A 194 4.20 2.12 11.36
C TYR A 194 5.61 1.70 11.80
N GLN A 195 5.83 0.41 12.03
CA GLN A 195 7.15 -0.12 12.42
C GLN A 195 8.21 0.15 11.34
N LEU A 196 7.90 -0.15 10.08
CA LEU A 196 8.77 0.10 8.94
C LEU A 196 9.06 1.59 8.74
N SER A 197 8.06 2.45 8.96
CA SER A 197 8.23 3.90 8.83
C SER A 197 9.19 4.45 9.90
N ARG A 198 9.06 3.99 11.15
CA ARG A 198 10.00 4.34 12.24
C ARG A 198 11.40 3.80 11.93
N TRP A 199 11.49 2.53 11.55
CA TRP A 199 12.76 1.89 11.17
C TRP A 199 13.45 2.65 10.02
N ARG A 200 12.72 3.03 8.97
CA ARG A 200 13.26 3.78 7.82
C ARG A 200 13.74 5.17 8.21
N ASN A 201 13.06 5.83 9.15
CA ASN A 201 13.53 7.11 9.69
C ASN A 201 14.83 6.98 10.49
N GLU A 202 15.04 5.85 11.17
CA GLU A 202 16.23 5.58 11.98
C GLU A 202 17.43 5.10 11.16
N HIS A 203 17.20 4.23 10.17
CA HIS A 203 18.27 3.51 9.46
C HIS A 203 18.55 4.01 8.05
N GLY A 204 17.59 4.72 7.43
CA GLY A 204 17.75 5.20 6.06
C GLY A 204 18.54 6.50 5.96
N GLN A 205 18.94 6.84 4.74
CA GLN A 205 19.71 8.05 4.43
C GLN A 205 19.04 8.85 3.30
N PRO A 206 18.65 10.12 3.51
CA PRO A 206 18.68 10.80 4.81
C PRO A 206 17.74 10.15 5.83
N GLY A 207 18.07 10.32 7.11
CA GLY A 207 17.24 9.88 8.24
C GLY A 207 16.11 10.88 8.53
N LYS A 208 15.11 10.45 9.32
CA LYS A 208 13.97 11.27 9.77
C LYS A 208 13.18 11.96 8.63
N VAL A 209 13.03 11.26 7.50
CA VAL A 209 12.35 11.80 6.32
C VAL A 209 10.84 11.88 6.47
N ILE A 210 10.23 10.91 7.15
CA ILE A 210 8.80 10.92 7.47
C ILE A 210 8.59 11.86 8.66
N PRO A 211 7.78 12.94 8.51
CA PRO A 211 7.52 13.88 9.61
C PRO A 211 6.93 13.19 10.84
N GLN A 212 7.35 13.65 12.02
CA GLN A 212 6.86 13.10 13.29
C GLN A 212 5.33 13.23 13.43
N ALA A 213 4.74 14.29 12.89
CA ALA A 213 3.29 14.49 12.84
C ALA A 213 2.55 13.33 12.15
N ILE A 214 3.12 12.74 11.09
CA ILE A 214 2.53 11.58 10.39
C ILE A 214 2.65 10.31 11.24
N LEU A 215 3.73 10.16 12.01
CA LEU A 215 3.96 9.00 12.88
C LEU A 215 3.07 9.00 14.13
N ASP A 216 2.72 10.18 14.62
CA ASP A 216 1.97 10.34 15.87
C ASP A 216 0.47 10.51 15.64
N ASN A 217 0.07 11.08 14.49
CA ASN A 217 -1.33 11.37 14.20
C ASN A 217 -1.85 10.48 13.04
N PRO A 218 -2.62 9.43 13.32
CA PRO A 218 -3.28 8.65 12.28
C PRO A 218 -4.28 9.52 11.51
N ARG A 219 -3.91 9.91 10.29
CA ARG A 219 -4.80 10.62 9.36
C ARG A 219 -5.79 9.63 8.74
N SER A 220 -7.06 10.03 8.63
CA SER A 220 -8.08 9.29 7.89
C SER A 220 -8.12 9.72 6.42
N ALA A 221 -9.07 9.17 5.65
CA ALA A 221 -9.26 9.53 4.23
C ALA A 221 -9.80 10.97 4.02
N GLU A 222 -10.25 11.66 5.07
CA GLU A 222 -10.78 13.04 5.04
C GLU A 222 -11.81 13.26 3.90
N LEU A 223 -12.76 12.33 3.73
CA LEU A 223 -13.81 12.39 2.71
C LEU A 223 -15.09 13.08 3.20
N LYS A 224 -15.22 13.27 4.51
CA LYS A 224 -16.30 14.00 5.18
C LYS A 224 -15.77 14.68 6.45
N PRO A 225 -16.51 15.64 7.05
CA PRO A 225 -16.08 16.31 8.27
C PRO A 225 -15.82 15.32 9.42
N ASN A 226 -14.69 15.49 10.12
CA ASN A 226 -14.30 14.73 11.32
C ASN A 226 -14.26 13.20 11.14
N GLN A 227 -13.99 12.71 9.92
CA GLN A 227 -13.89 11.27 9.66
C GLN A 227 -12.73 10.63 10.42
N MET A 228 -12.97 9.49 11.07
CA MET A 228 -11.94 8.64 11.68
C MET A 228 -11.97 7.23 11.08
N GLU A 229 -10.84 6.54 11.01
CA GLU A 229 -10.80 5.15 10.52
C GLU A 229 -11.55 4.21 11.49
N GLN A 230 -11.45 4.50 12.80
CA GLN A 230 -12.10 3.75 13.88
C GLN A 230 -13.64 3.87 13.87
N ASP A 231 -14.21 4.75 13.05
CA ASP A 231 -15.65 4.78 12.80
C ASP A 231 -16.15 3.48 12.15
N THR A 232 -15.25 2.73 11.50
CA THR A 232 -15.59 1.53 10.71
C THR A 232 -14.69 0.32 10.96
N LEU A 233 -13.48 0.54 11.48
CA LEU A 233 -12.47 -0.50 11.68
C LEU A 233 -12.22 -0.73 13.17
N PRO A 234 -12.01 -1.98 13.61
CA PRO A 234 -11.40 -2.25 14.91
C PRO A 234 -10.02 -1.58 15.03
N PRO A 235 -9.49 -1.38 16.26
CA PRO A 235 -8.11 -0.96 16.46
C PRO A 235 -7.13 -1.84 15.67
N TYR A 236 -6.11 -1.24 15.05
CA TYR A 236 -5.25 -1.96 14.11
C TYR A 236 -4.46 -3.11 14.74
N ASP A 237 -4.09 -3.01 16.02
CA ASP A 237 -3.44 -4.08 16.76
C ASP A 237 -4.34 -5.30 16.92
N VAL A 238 -5.65 -5.08 17.09
CA VAL A 238 -6.65 -6.15 17.13
C VAL A 238 -6.96 -6.66 15.73
N LEU A 239 -7.20 -5.75 14.78
CA LEU A 239 -7.51 -6.07 13.39
C LEU A 239 -6.42 -6.92 12.75
N ASP A 240 -5.15 -6.54 12.89
CA ASP A 240 -4.03 -7.25 12.28
C ASP A 240 -3.82 -8.63 12.90
N ARG A 241 -4.08 -8.79 14.21
CA ARG A 241 -4.07 -10.11 14.86
C ARG A 241 -5.16 -11.03 14.31
N ILE A 242 -6.37 -10.51 14.12
CA ILE A 242 -7.48 -11.28 13.53
C ILE A 242 -7.16 -11.64 12.07
N ILE A 243 -6.68 -10.68 11.27
CA ILE A 243 -6.30 -10.91 9.87
C ILE A 243 -5.23 -11.98 9.77
N LYS A 244 -4.18 -11.90 10.60
CA LYS A 244 -3.11 -12.90 10.62
C LYS A 244 -3.67 -14.29 10.91
N ALA A 245 -4.43 -14.43 12.00
CA ALA A 245 -5.00 -15.72 12.39
C ALA A 245 -5.94 -16.30 11.32
N TYR A 246 -6.81 -15.47 10.75
CA TYR A 246 -7.80 -15.92 9.78
C TYR A 246 -7.23 -16.16 8.38
N VAL A 247 -6.40 -15.23 7.90
CA VAL A 247 -5.90 -15.24 6.52
C VAL A 247 -4.66 -16.10 6.42
N GLU A 248 -3.67 -15.88 7.29
CA GLU A 248 -2.33 -16.49 7.19
C GLU A 248 -2.26 -17.86 7.87
N GLU A 249 -2.88 -18.01 9.04
CA GLU A 249 -2.82 -19.22 9.87
C GLU A 249 -4.02 -20.17 9.65
N ASP A 250 -5.03 -19.72 8.90
CA ASP A 250 -6.23 -20.50 8.54
C ASP A 250 -7.12 -20.90 9.74
N HIS A 251 -7.03 -20.16 10.85
CA HIS A 251 -7.87 -20.41 12.02
C HIS A 251 -9.36 -20.14 11.73
N SER A 252 -10.21 -21.00 12.25
CA SER A 252 -11.67 -20.83 12.30
C SER A 252 -12.08 -19.74 13.29
N PHE A 253 -13.32 -19.27 13.18
CA PHE A 253 -13.91 -18.31 14.13
C PHE A 253 -13.69 -18.71 15.61
N HIS A 254 -13.95 -19.98 15.95
CA HIS A 254 -13.83 -20.45 17.34
C HIS A 254 -12.38 -20.49 17.81
N GLU A 255 -11.43 -20.85 16.94
CA GLU A 255 -10.00 -20.82 17.27
C GLU A 255 -9.50 -19.40 17.50
N ILE A 256 -9.94 -18.43 16.70
CA ILE A 256 -9.57 -17.03 16.88
C ILE A 256 -10.14 -16.46 18.18
N VAL A 257 -11.39 -16.77 18.51
CA VAL A 257 -12.00 -16.39 19.80
C VAL A 257 -11.23 -17.02 20.98
N ALA A 258 -10.76 -18.26 20.84
CA ALA A 258 -9.96 -18.93 21.86
C ALA A 258 -8.58 -18.27 22.10
N LEU A 259 -8.10 -17.42 21.17
CA LEU A 259 -6.92 -16.56 21.37
C LEU A 259 -7.21 -15.32 22.26
N GLY A 260 -8.42 -15.20 22.80
CA GLY A 260 -8.85 -14.09 23.66
C GLY A 260 -9.25 -12.82 22.89
N LEU A 261 -9.61 -12.97 21.61
CA LEU A 261 -10.10 -11.86 20.77
C LEU A 261 -11.63 -11.77 20.86
N ASP A 262 -12.16 -10.54 20.82
CA ASP A 262 -13.59 -10.31 20.98
C ASP A 262 -14.41 -10.96 19.86
N PRO A 263 -15.43 -11.81 20.18
CA PRO A 263 -16.23 -12.49 19.17
C PRO A 263 -16.94 -11.57 18.17
N GLN A 264 -17.28 -10.34 18.55
CA GLN A 264 -17.96 -9.40 17.65
C GLN A 264 -16.96 -8.82 16.63
N GLU A 265 -15.78 -8.40 17.08
CA GLU A 265 -14.70 -7.94 16.19
C GLU A 265 -14.23 -9.06 15.24
N VAL A 266 -14.05 -10.29 15.75
CA VAL A 266 -13.67 -11.45 14.91
C VAL A 266 -14.72 -11.69 13.82
N ARG A 267 -16.01 -11.67 14.18
CA ARG A 267 -17.12 -11.85 13.24
C ARG A 267 -17.13 -10.76 12.18
N GLN A 268 -16.93 -9.50 12.59
CA GLN A 268 -16.89 -8.35 11.69
C GLN A 268 -15.74 -8.49 10.68
N VAL A 269 -14.53 -8.78 11.13
CA VAL A 269 -13.34 -8.89 10.28
C VAL A 269 -13.47 -10.06 9.30
N ILE A 270 -13.84 -11.26 9.76
CA ILE A 270 -14.05 -12.41 8.86
C ILE A 270 -15.08 -12.09 7.78
N THR A 271 -16.21 -11.51 8.19
CA THR A 271 -17.28 -11.13 7.26
C THR A 271 -16.80 -10.09 6.23
N ALA A 272 -16.03 -9.09 6.67
CA ALA A 272 -15.48 -8.06 5.80
C ALA A 272 -14.45 -8.64 4.82
N VAL A 273 -13.56 -9.52 5.31
CA VAL A 273 -12.61 -10.25 4.47
C VAL A 273 -13.37 -10.97 3.36
N ASP A 274 -14.34 -11.81 3.68
CA ASP A 274 -15.03 -12.61 2.66
C ASP A 274 -15.85 -11.76 1.69
N ARG A 275 -16.58 -10.74 2.17
CA ARG A 275 -17.42 -9.88 1.32
C ARG A 275 -16.63 -9.02 0.34
N ASN A 276 -15.39 -8.66 0.67
CA ASN A 276 -14.58 -7.75 -0.14
C ASN A 276 -13.62 -8.46 -1.12
N GLU A 277 -13.80 -9.77 -1.35
CA GLU A 277 -13.01 -10.53 -2.33
C GLU A 277 -13.09 -9.91 -3.74
N TYR A 278 -14.27 -9.41 -4.15
CA TYR A 278 -14.45 -8.78 -5.45
C TYR A 278 -13.58 -7.53 -5.65
N LYS A 279 -13.29 -6.76 -4.58
CA LYS A 279 -12.38 -5.61 -4.66
C LYS A 279 -10.94 -6.10 -4.85
N ARG A 280 -10.49 -7.03 -4.01
CA ARG A 280 -9.11 -7.54 -4.04
C ARG A 280 -8.73 -8.20 -5.37
N ARG A 281 -9.70 -8.79 -6.08
CA ARG A 281 -9.52 -9.36 -7.42
C ARG A 281 -9.19 -8.33 -8.50
N GLN A 282 -9.45 -7.04 -8.23
CA GLN A 282 -9.16 -5.92 -9.13
C GLN A 282 -8.01 -5.05 -8.64
N ALA A 283 -7.48 -5.31 -7.44
CA ALA A 283 -6.33 -4.59 -6.91
C ALA A 283 -5.09 -4.87 -7.75
N ALA A 284 -4.25 -3.85 -7.94
CA ALA A 284 -2.98 -3.97 -8.61
C ALA A 284 -2.09 -5.08 -8.00
N PRO A 285 -1.17 -5.67 -8.79
CA PRO A 285 -0.17 -6.59 -8.25
C PRO A 285 0.70 -5.87 -7.21
N GLY A 286 1.26 -6.61 -6.27
CA GLY A 286 2.08 -6.05 -5.19
C GLY A 286 3.12 -7.06 -4.68
N ILE A 287 3.97 -6.59 -3.78
CA ILE A 287 5.00 -7.42 -3.14
C ILE A 287 4.36 -8.25 -2.03
N LYS A 288 4.75 -9.54 -1.95
CA LYS A 288 4.42 -10.44 -0.85
C LYS A 288 5.54 -10.39 0.18
N ILE A 289 5.19 -10.15 1.44
CA ILE A 289 6.13 -10.13 2.57
C ILE A 289 5.69 -11.06 3.71
N THR A 290 4.45 -11.53 3.69
CA THR A 290 3.90 -12.47 4.68
C THR A 290 3.86 -13.90 4.13
N PRO A 291 3.67 -14.94 4.96
CA PRO A 291 3.54 -16.32 4.48
C PRO A 291 2.40 -16.52 3.48
N ARG A 292 1.32 -15.73 3.58
CA ARG A 292 0.13 -15.85 2.74
C ARG A 292 -0.48 -14.48 2.41
N ALA A 293 -0.34 -14.08 1.15
CA ALA A 293 -0.89 -12.83 0.64
C ALA A 293 -2.28 -13.00 0.02
N PHE A 294 -3.03 -11.90 -0.06
CA PHE A 294 -4.24 -11.86 -0.88
C PHE A 294 -3.88 -11.95 -2.37
N GLY A 295 -4.45 -12.96 -3.07
CA GLY A 295 -4.22 -13.18 -4.50
C GLY A 295 -3.85 -14.64 -4.79
N LYS A 296 -2.62 -14.88 -5.28
CA LYS A 296 -2.21 -16.21 -5.76
C LYS A 296 -2.18 -17.29 -4.66
N ASP A 297 -1.90 -16.91 -3.42
CA ASP A 297 -1.81 -17.82 -2.27
C ASP A 297 -3.18 -18.12 -1.65
N ARG A 298 -4.11 -17.16 -1.67
CA ARG A 298 -5.47 -17.31 -1.13
C ARG A 298 -6.50 -17.17 -2.25
N ARG A 299 -6.94 -18.32 -2.80
CA ARG A 299 -7.86 -18.40 -3.93
C ARG A 299 -9.28 -18.73 -3.47
N LEU A 300 -10.02 -17.71 -3.01
CA LEU A 300 -11.42 -17.88 -2.62
C LEU A 300 -12.41 -17.41 -3.69
N PRO A 301 -13.63 -17.98 -3.76
CA PRO A 301 -14.65 -17.50 -4.68
C PRO A 301 -15.16 -16.11 -4.28
N ILE A 302 -15.49 -15.28 -5.27
CA ILE A 302 -16.19 -14.01 -5.04
C ILE A 302 -17.61 -14.27 -4.53
N VAL A 303 -18.32 -15.20 -5.18
CA VAL A 303 -19.65 -15.62 -4.75
C VAL A 303 -19.48 -16.70 -3.69
N ASN A 304 -19.51 -16.28 -2.43
CA ASN A 304 -19.37 -17.15 -1.28
C ASN A 304 -20.59 -17.02 -0.35
N ARG A 305 -21.27 -18.13 -0.05
CA ARG A 305 -22.35 -18.21 0.94
C ARG A 305 -21.99 -19.08 2.15
N TYR A 306 -20.75 -19.53 2.25
CA TYR A 306 -20.26 -20.23 3.43
C TYR A 306 -20.36 -19.31 4.66
N ARG A 307 -20.89 -19.84 5.76
CA ARG A 307 -21.04 -19.13 7.04
C ARG A 307 -20.39 -19.98 8.13
N GLN A 308 -19.46 -19.38 8.87
CA GLN A 308 -18.69 -20.06 9.93
C GLN A 308 -19.33 -19.95 11.32
N PHE A 309 -20.42 -19.18 11.45
CA PHE A 309 -21.03 -18.75 12.71
C PHE A 309 -22.44 -18.17 12.51
#